data_AF-A0AA35PL33-F1
#
_entry.id   AF-A0AA35PL33-F1
#
_cell.length_a   1.000
_cell.length_b   1.000
_cell.length_c   1.000
_cell.angle_alpha   90.00
_cell.angle_beta   90.00
_cell.angle_gamma   90.00
#
_symmetry.space_group_name_H-M   'P 1'
#
loop_
_entity.id
_entity.type
_entity.pdbx_description
1 polymer ?
#
loop_
_entity_poly.entity_id
_entity_poly.type
_entity_poly.pdbx_seq_one_letter_code
_entity_poly.pdbx_strand_id
1 'polypeptide(L)'
;MVDRVPEAEKALVFPQLTDENYSLWSFRVEALLTSREVWTYVTDDPPDPVTNAWSKGDAKARAIINLAVSDQQVVYIRNKKTAKEMWDSLAAVHVRKESASALTFFKQLYQTKLQPGGDLAAHLRRLEAIRGELIRRDMEIPDIQYVFIILCSLNEDFDVTVVSSAAGIVP
;
A
#
# COMPACT_ATOMS: atom_id res chain seq x y z
N MET A 1 3.18 42.05 -28.63
CA MET A 1 2.27 41.62 -27.54
C MET A 1 2.25 40.11 -27.60
N VAL A 2 3.11 39.48 -26.80
CA VAL A 2 3.28 38.01 -26.79
C VAL A 2 2.25 37.48 -25.80
N ASP A 3 1.23 36.80 -26.31
CA ASP A 3 0.23 36.14 -25.49
C ASP A 3 0.93 35.11 -24.59
N ARG A 4 1.05 35.45 -23.31
CA ARG A 4 1.33 34.49 -22.24
C ARG A 4 0.08 33.62 -22.09
N VAL A 5 0.13 32.41 -22.62
CA VAL A 5 -0.77 31.34 -22.18
C VAL A 5 -0.57 31.18 -20.67
N PRO A 6 -1.63 31.22 -19.84
CA PRO A 6 -1.49 31.00 -18.40
C PRO A 6 -1.00 29.58 -18.15
N GLU A 7 0.18 29.47 -17.54
CA GLU A 7 0.80 28.22 -17.10
C GLU A 7 0.13 27.68 -15.83
N ALA A 8 -1.21 27.56 -15.88
CA ALA A 8 -2.05 27.22 -14.73
C ALA A 8 -3.21 26.33 -15.14
N GLU A 9 -2.89 25.07 -15.45
CA GLU A 9 -3.64 23.88 -15.05
C GLU A 9 -2.90 22.66 -15.64
N LYS A 10 -1.82 22.23 -14.99
CA LYS A 10 -1.50 20.80 -15.08
C LYS A 10 -2.71 20.11 -14.47
N ALA A 11 -3.57 19.53 -15.31
CA ALA A 11 -4.66 18.68 -14.87
C ALA A 11 -4.09 17.75 -13.79
N LEU A 12 -4.66 17.77 -12.58
CA LEU A 12 -4.20 16.89 -11.52
C LEU A 12 -4.33 15.45 -12.04
N VAL A 13 -3.21 14.82 -12.34
CA VAL A 13 -3.16 13.42 -12.76
C VAL A 13 -3.29 12.58 -11.50
N PHE A 14 -4.51 12.16 -11.20
CA PHE A 14 -4.76 11.18 -10.16
C PHE A 14 -4.33 9.80 -10.67
N PRO A 15 -3.57 9.02 -9.90
CA PRO A 15 -3.19 7.68 -10.31
C PRO A 15 -4.43 6.81 -10.39
N GLN A 16 -4.55 6.01 -11.44
CA GLN A 16 -5.59 4.98 -11.51
C GLN A 16 -5.28 3.87 -10.50
N LEU A 17 -6.33 3.30 -9.90
CA LEU A 17 -6.19 2.12 -9.05
C LEU A 17 -5.70 0.93 -9.86
N THR A 18 -4.66 0.30 -9.34
CA THR A 18 -4.08 -0.98 -9.78
C THR A 18 -4.05 -1.94 -8.59
N ASP A 19 -3.56 -3.15 -8.79
CA ASP A 19 -3.40 -4.14 -7.72
C ASP A 19 -2.29 -3.80 -6.70
N GLU A 20 -1.47 -2.78 -6.97
CA GLU A 20 -0.24 -2.51 -6.20
C GLU A 20 -0.23 -1.16 -5.46
N ASN A 21 -1.21 -0.29 -5.71
CA ASN A 21 -1.16 1.11 -5.26
C ASN A 21 -2.40 1.54 -4.45
N TYR A 22 -3.12 0.61 -3.84
CA TYR A 22 -4.38 0.91 -3.15
C TYR A 22 -4.21 1.90 -1.98
N SER A 23 -3.18 1.76 -1.14
CA SER A 23 -2.87 2.74 -0.07
C SER A 23 -2.78 4.19 -0.61
N LEU A 24 -1.88 4.43 -1.57
CA LEU A 24 -1.71 5.76 -2.17
C LEU A 24 -2.95 6.24 -2.95
N TRP A 25 -3.60 5.32 -3.66
CA TRP A 25 -4.81 5.62 -4.42
C TRP A 25 -5.93 6.08 -3.50
N SER A 26 -6.23 5.31 -2.45
CA SER A 26 -7.33 5.59 -1.53
C SER A 26 -7.13 6.95 -0.86
N PHE A 27 -5.91 7.25 -0.37
CA PHE A 27 -5.56 8.55 0.18
C PHE A 27 -5.84 9.72 -0.78
N ARG A 28 -5.43 9.59 -2.05
CA ARG A 28 -5.61 10.64 -3.07
C ARG A 28 -7.07 10.80 -3.49
N VAL A 29 -7.80 9.71 -3.64
CA VAL A 29 -9.21 9.76 -4.05
C VAL A 29 -10.10 10.25 -2.90
N GLU A 30 -9.80 9.90 -1.65
CA GLU A 30 -10.45 10.48 -0.48
C GLU A 30 -10.25 12.01 -0.44
N ALA A 31 -9.03 12.48 -0.65
CA ALA A 31 -8.74 13.92 -0.73
C ALA A 31 -9.52 14.59 -1.88
N LEU A 32 -9.62 13.94 -3.03
CA LEU A 32 -10.41 14.43 -4.16
C LEU A 32 -11.91 14.49 -3.85
N LEU A 33 -12.50 13.42 -3.29
CA LEU A 33 -13.91 13.37 -2.90
C LEU A 33 -14.24 14.42 -1.84
N THR A 34 -13.34 14.62 -0.88
CA THR A 34 -13.43 15.66 0.15
C THR A 34 -13.42 17.05 -0.47
N SER A 35 -12.49 17.35 -1.37
CA SER A 35 -12.43 18.64 -2.08
C SER A 35 -13.68 18.94 -2.93
N ARG A 36 -14.46 17.91 -3.25
CA ARG A 36 -15.70 17.99 -4.05
C ARG A 36 -16.96 17.89 -3.20
N GLU A 37 -16.82 17.87 -1.88
CA GLU A 37 -17.89 17.80 -0.89
C GLU A 37 -18.79 16.56 -1.06
N VAL A 38 -18.20 15.44 -1.47
CA VAL A 38 -18.93 14.19 -1.69
C VAL A 38 -18.34 12.98 -0.96
N TRP A 39 -17.40 13.20 -0.05
CA TRP A 39 -16.83 12.13 0.77
C TRP A 39 -17.87 11.41 1.63
N THR A 40 -18.85 12.14 2.16
CA THR A 40 -19.92 11.59 3.00
C THR A 40 -20.76 10.51 2.32
N TYR A 41 -20.89 10.54 0.98
CA TYR A 41 -21.60 9.50 0.22
C TYR A 41 -20.85 8.17 0.14
N VAL A 42 -19.58 8.16 0.52
CA VAL A 42 -18.73 6.97 0.60
C VAL A 42 -18.71 6.40 2.02
N THR A 43 -18.83 7.25 3.04
CA THR A 43 -18.80 6.83 4.44
C THR A 43 -20.18 6.48 4.98
N ASP A 44 -21.19 7.29 4.66
CA ASP A 44 -22.49 7.27 5.34
C ASP A 44 -23.48 6.41 4.55
N ASP A 45 -24.42 5.80 5.27
CA ASP A 45 -25.50 5.05 4.64
C ASP A 45 -26.50 6.00 3.94
N PRO A 46 -27.13 5.55 2.83
CA PRO A 46 -28.17 6.32 2.18
C PRO A 46 -29.30 6.66 3.17
N PRO A 47 -29.84 7.89 3.13
CA PRO A 47 -30.99 8.25 3.94
C PRO A 47 -32.23 7.47 3.50
N ASP A 48 -33.15 7.23 4.43
CA ASP A 48 -34.46 6.63 4.16
C ASP A 48 -35.58 7.63 4.48
N PRO A 49 -36.36 8.10 3.48
CA PRO A 49 -36.26 7.78 2.06
C PRO A 49 -35.12 8.49 1.34
N VAL A 50 -34.61 7.86 0.28
CA VAL A 50 -33.57 8.44 -0.57
C VAL A 50 -34.10 9.68 -1.29
N THR A 51 -33.43 10.81 -1.10
CA THR A 51 -33.81 12.08 -1.75
C THR A 51 -33.10 12.26 -3.09
N ASN A 52 -33.71 13.04 -4.00
CA ASN A 52 -33.07 13.40 -5.27
C ASN A 52 -31.73 14.14 -5.09
N ALA A 53 -31.61 14.95 -4.03
CA ALA A 53 -30.37 15.64 -3.71
C ALA A 53 -29.26 14.63 -3.35
N TRP A 54 -29.60 13.63 -2.53
CA TRP A 54 -28.68 12.57 -2.18
C TRP A 54 -28.24 11.78 -3.42
N SER A 55 -29.18 11.37 -4.28
CA SER A 55 -28.86 10.61 -5.50
C SER A 55 -27.91 11.36 -6.45
N LYS A 56 -28.00 12.70 -6.53
CA LYS A 56 -27.07 13.51 -7.32
C LYS A 56 -25.66 13.52 -6.73
N GLY A 57 -25.54 13.63 -5.40
CA GLY A 57 -24.26 13.59 -4.70
C GLY A 57 -23.59 12.23 -4.81
N ASP A 58 -24.36 11.15 -4.62
CA ASP A 58 -23.90 9.78 -4.80
C ASP A 58 -23.43 9.53 -6.24
N ALA A 59 -24.21 9.95 -7.25
CA ALA A 59 -23.80 9.82 -8.64
C ALA A 59 -22.48 10.54 -8.95
N LYS A 60 -22.24 11.71 -8.35
CA LYS A 60 -20.98 12.45 -8.48
C LYS A 60 -19.81 11.71 -7.83
N ALA A 61 -19.99 11.17 -6.62
CA ALA A 61 -18.98 10.36 -5.95
C ALA A 61 -18.65 9.08 -6.74
N ARG A 62 -19.67 8.35 -7.21
CA ARG A 62 -19.53 7.18 -8.07
C ARG A 62 -18.75 7.49 -9.35
N ALA A 63 -19.02 8.61 -10.00
CA ALA A 63 -18.32 9.02 -11.22
C ALA A 63 -16.84 9.27 -10.94
N ILE A 64 -16.50 9.93 -9.83
CA ILE A 64 -15.10 10.16 -9.41
C ILE A 64 -14.39 8.81 -9.18
N ILE A 65 -15.00 7.90 -8.43
CA ILE A 65 -14.42 6.57 -8.17
C ILE A 65 -14.21 5.81 -9.49
N ASN A 66 -15.21 5.81 -10.37
CA ASN A 66 -15.13 5.11 -11.65
C ASN A 66 -14.01 5.65 -12.57
N LEU A 67 -13.79 6.96 -12.57
CA LEU A 67 -12.71 7.58 -13.34
C LEU A 67 -11.32 7.36 -12.72
N ALA A 68 -11.28 7.09 -11.41
CA ALA A 68 -10.05 6.88 -10.67
C ALA A 68 -9.58 5.42 -10.67
N VAL A 69 -10.28 4.49 -11.32
CA VAL A 69 -9.85 3.09 -11.40
C VAL A 69 -9.36 2.73 -12.81
N SER A 70 -8.50 1.72 -12.91
CA SER A 70 -8.16 1.12 -14.20
C SER A 70 -9.25 0.14 -14.67
N ASP A 71 -9.26 -0.18 -15.96
CA ASP A 71 -10.24 -1.09 -16.57
C ASP A 71 -10.33 -2.46 -15.87
N GLN A 72 -9.20 -2.97 -15.36
CA GLN A 72 -9.13 -4.24 -14.66
C GLN A 72 -9.91 -4.22 -13.34
N GLN A 73 -10.02 -3.05 -12.70
CA GLN A 73 -10.68 -2.88 -11.41
C GLN A 73 -12.20 -2.65 -11.57
N VAL A 74 -12.67 -2.30 -12.77
CA VAL A 74 -14.09 -2.04 -13.06
C VAL A 74 -14.97 -3.24 -12.70
N VAL A 75 -14.45 -4.46 -12.79
CA VAL A 75 -15.16 -5.70 -12.42
C VAL A 75 -15.69 -5.67 -10.97
N TYR A 76 -15.00 -4.99 -10.06
CA TYR A 76 -15.38 -4.92 -8.64
C TYR A 76 -16.48 -3.89 -8.34
N ILE A 77 -16.65 -2.89 -9.21
CA ILE A 77 -17.53 -1.74 -8.96
C ILE A 77 -18.74 -1.66 -9.91
N ARG A 78 -18.68 -2.30 -11.09
CA ARG A 78 -19.67 -2.11 -12.16
C ARG A 78 -21.13 -2.41 -11.78
N ASN A 79 -21.34 -3.33 -10.83
CA ASN A 79 -22.67 -3.76 -10.38
C ASN A 79 -23.12 -3.09 -9.08
N LYS A 80 -22.33 -2.14 -8.55
CA LYS A 80 -22.63 -1.45 -7.30
C LYS A 80 -23.56 -0.27 -7.54
N LYS A 81 -24.44 -0.01 -6.59
CA LYS A 81 -25.53 0.96 -6.67
C LYS A 81 -25.19 2.28 -6.01
N THR A 82 -24.29 2.29 -5.03
CA THR A 82 -23.88 3.51 -4.31
C THR A 82 -22.36 3.69 -4.34
N ALA A 83 -21.89 4.90 -4.11
CA ALA A 83 -20.47 5.22 -4.00
C ALA A 83 -19.83 4.47 -2.83
N LYS A 84 -20.53 4.37 -1.69
CA LYS A 84 -20.15 3.53 -0.55
C LYS A 84 -19.92 2.07 -0.96
N GLU A 85 -20.87 1.45 -1.66
CA GLU A 85 -20.72 0.07 -2.13
C GLU A 85 -19.54 -0.12 -3.09
N MET A 86 -19.24 0.87 -3.94
CA MET A 86 -18.07 0.84 -4.83
C MET A 86 -16.78 0.89 -4.03
N TRP A 87 -16.67 1.83 -3.09
CA TRP A 87 -15.50 2.03 -2.25
C TRP A 87 -15.23 0.82 -1.36
N ASP A 88 -16.25 0.34 -0.63
CA ASP A 88 -16.13 -0.80 0.27
C ASP A 88 -15.74 -2.07 -0.49
N SER A 89 -16.24 -2.24 -1.72
CA SER A 89 -15.87 -3.38 -2.56
C SER A 89 -14.41 -3.34 -3.01
N LEU A 90 -13.88 -2.15 -3.34
CA LEU A 90 -12.46 -1.99 -3.67
C LEU A 90 -11.59 -2.22 -2.44
N ALA A 91 -11.96 -1.62 -1.30
CA ALA A 91 -11.28 -1.79 -0.03
C ALA A 91 -11.20 -3.27 0.38
N ALA A 92 -12.32 -4.00 0.31
CA ALA A 92 -12.37 -5.41 0.70
C ALA A 92 -11.45 -6.31 -0.15
N VAL A 93 -11.26 -5.99 -1.43
CA VAL A 93 -10.38 -6.74 -2.33
C VAL A 93 -8.92 -6.40 -2.05
N HIS A 94 -8.59 -5.11 -2.00
CA HIS A 94 -7.21 -4.66 -1.94
C HIS A 94 -6.60 -4.76 -0.56
N VAL A 95 -7.32 -4.42 0.51
CA VAL A 95 -6.84 -4.61 1.89
C VAL A 95 -6.56 -6.09 2.17
N ARG A 96 -7.40 -6.98 1.64
CA ARG A 96 -7.18 -8.43 1.74
C ARG A 96 -5.93 -8.87 0.98
N LYS A 97 -5.75 -8.41 -0.27
CA LYS A 97 -4.57 -8.69 -1.09
C LYS A 97 -3.29 -8.17 -0.42
N GLU A 98 -3.29 -6.92 0.04
CA GLU A 98 -2.17 -6.30 0.75
C GLU A 98 -1.81 -7.09 2.01
N SER A 99 -2.81 -7.48 2.81
CA SER A 99 -2.60 -8.31 4.01
C SER A 99 -1.99 -9.68 3.70
N ALA A 100 -2.49 -10.38 2.67
CA ALA A 100 -1.96 -11.68 2.26
C ALA A 100 -0.55 -11.57 1.67
N SER A 101 -0.29 -10.52 0.89
CA SER A 101 1.03 -10.20 0.34
C SER A 101 2.03 -9.88 1.45
N ALA A 102 1.63 -9.05 2.42
CA ALA A 102 2.44 -8.71 3.58
C ALA A 102 2.82 -9.95 4.40
N LEU A 103 1.85 -10.83 4.68
CA LEU A 103 2.12 -12.10 5.37
C LEU A 103 3.15 -12.95 4.60
N THR A 104 3.07 -12.95 3.27
CA THR A 104 4.03 -13.67 2.42
C THR A 104 5.44 -13.09 2.58
N PHE A 105 5.58 -11.76 2.54
CA PHE A 105 6.88 -11.11 2.74
C PHE A 105 7.42 -11.29 4.15
N PHE A 106 6.58 -11.22 5.19
CA PHE A 106 7.02 -11.53 6.55
C PHE A 106 7.50 -12.98 6.67
N LYS A 107 6.76 -13.95 6.10
CA LYS A 107 7.22 -15.34 6.07
C LYS A 107 8.57 -15.46 5.39
N GLN A 108 8.75 -14.85 4.21
CA GLN A 108 10.04 -14.83 3.52
C GLN A 108 11.12 -14.18 4.38
N LEU A 109 10.85 -13.04 4.99
CA LEU A 109 11.80 -12.30 5.82
C LEU A 109 12.31 -13.15 7.00
N TYR A 110 11.42 -13.83 7.73
CA TYR A 110 11.78 -14.63 8.89
C TYR A 110 12.35 -16.02 8.55
N GLN A 111 12.00 -16.56 7.38
CA GLN A 111 12.43 -17.91 6.95
C GLN A 111 13.66 -17.89 6.04
N THR A 112 14.05 -16.73 5.52
CA THR A 112 15.26 -16.61 4.69
C THR A 112 16.48 -16.88 5.56
N LYS A 113 17.25 -17.92 5.21
CA LYS A 113 18.51 -18.29 5.87
C LYS A 113 19.65 -18.26 4.88
N LEU A 114 20.81 -17.79 5.33
CA LEU A 114 22.05 -17.93 4.58
C LEU A 114 22.43 -19.42 4.54
N GLN A 115 22.62 -19.94 3.33
CA GLN A 115 22.99 -21.34 3.15
C GLN A 115 24.47 -21.55 3.50
N PRO A 116 24.88 -22.75 3.95
CA PRO A 116 26.30 -23.08 4.15
C PRO A 116 27.13 -22.79 2.90
N GLY A 117 28.21 -22.01 3.05
CA GLY A 117 29.04 -21.56 1.93
C GLY A 117 28.40 -20.51 1.00
N GLY A 118 27.27 -19.91 1.39
CA GLY A 118 26.57 -18.90 0.61
C GLY A 118 27.22 -17.50 0.64
N ASP A 119 26.87 -16.66 -0.34
CA ASP A 119 27.30 -15.26 -0.41
C ASP A 119 26.48 -14.38 0.55
N LEU A 120 27.15 -13.87 1.60
CA LEU A 120 26.57 -12.94 2.56
C LEU A 120 26.04 -11.66 1.90
N ALA A 121 26.77 -11.08 0.95
CA ALA A 121 26.36 -9.84 0.29
C ALA A 121 25.10 -10.05 -0.54
N ALA A 122 24.99 -11.17 -1.25
CA ALA A 122 23.77 -11.54 -1.97
C ALA A 122 22.59 -11.79 -1.02
N HIS A 123 22.84 -12.39 0.15
CA HIS A 123 21.83 -12.61 1.18
C HIS A 123 21.29 -11.31 1.78
N LEU A 124 22.17 -10.37 2.15
CA LEU A 124 21.76 -9.05 2.66
C LEU A 124 20.94 -8.28 1.61
N ARG A 125 21.36 -8.27 0.34
CA ARG A 125 20.59 -7.66 -0.75
C ARG A 125 19.19 -8.27 -0.88
N ARG A 126 19.03 -9.58 -0.66
CA ARG A 126 17.72 -10.25 -0.67
C ARG A 126 16.84 -9.77 0.49
N LEU A 127 17.40 -9.69 1.70
CA LEU A 127 16.65 -9.20 2.87
C LEU A 127 16.25 -7.73 2.70
N GLU A 128 17.13 -6.89 2.14
CA GLU A 128 16.85 -5.50 1.83
C GLU A 128 15.72 -5.35 0.80
N ALA A 129 15.72 -6.19 -0.24
CA ALA A 129 14.64 -6.22 -1.22
C ALA A 129 13.30 -6.55 -0.56
N ILE A 130 13.26 -7.58 0.31
CA ILE A 130 12.04 -7.95 1.05
C ILE A 130 11.60 -6.82 1.99
N ARG A 131 12.53 -6.18 2.71
CA ARG A 131 12.24 -5.01 3.55
C ARG A 131 11.66 -3.86 2.73
N GLY A 132 12.22 -3.58 1.55
CA GLY A 132 11.72 -2.56 0.63
C GLY A 132 10.29 -2.83 0.15
N GLU A 133 9.94 -4.09 -0.10
CA GLU A 133 8.56 -4.49 -0.41
C GLU A 133 7.58 -4.20 0.74
N LEU A 134 8.00 -4.44 1.99
CA LEU A 134 7.18 -4.15 3.17
C LEU A 134 7.02 -2.64 3.40
N ILE A 135 8.10 -1.86 3.29
CA ILE A 135 8.06 -0.39 3.43
C ILE A 135 7.14 0.23 2.37
N ARG A 136 7.16 -0.25 1.13
CA ARG A 136 6.27 0.26 0.07
C ARG A 136 4.78 0.05 0.37
N ARG A 137 4.46 -0.88 1.26
CA ARG A 137 3.10 -1.20 1.72
C ARG A 137 2.80 -0.55 3.07
N ASP A 138 3.54 0.49 3.42
CA ASP A 138 3.44 1.22 4.69
C ASP A 138 3.65 0.31 5.93
N MET A 139 4.40 -0.79 5.77
CA MET A 139 4.75 -1.71 6.85
C MET A 139 6.22 -1.55 7.23
N GLU A 140 6.46 -0.67 8.19
CA GLU A 140 7.80 -0.43 8.70
C GLU A 140 8.27 -1.54 9.64
N ILE A 141 9.56 -1.87 9.51
CA ILE A 141 10.27 -2.71 10.47
C ILE A 141 11.28 -1.80 11.17
N PRO A 142 11.17 -1.63 12.51
CA PRO A 142 12.14 -0.88 13.29
C PRO A 142 13.56 -1.38 13.03
N ASP A 143 14.53 -0.47 12.89
CA ASP A 143 15.91 -0.84 12.54
C ASP A 143 16.50 -1.89 13.47
N ILE A 144 16.27 -1.76 14.78
CA ILE A 144 16.74 -2.72 15.78
C ILE A 144 16.18 -4.13 15.56
N GLN A 145 14.90 -4.23 15.18
CA GLN A 145 14.27 -5.52 14.86
C GLN A 145 14.82 -6.10 13.57
N TYR A 146 15.08 -5.25 12.57
CA TYR A 146 15.68 -5.68 11.32
C TYR A 146 17.10 -6.22 11.51
N VAL A 147 17.89 -5.59 12.39
CA VAL A 147 19.22 -6.11 12.79
C VAL A 147 19.11 -7.50 13.40
N PHE A 148 18.17 -7.72 14.34
CA PHE A 148 17.95 -9.06 14.91
C PHE A 148 17.52 -10.09 13.86
N ILE A 149 16.67 -9.71 12.91
CA ILE A 149 16.27 -10.59 11.80
C ILE A 149 17.48 -11.00 10.97
N ILE A 150 18.37 -10.04 10.63
CA ILE A 150 19.61 -10.34 9.90
C ILE A 150 20.46 -11.33 10.71
N LEU A 151 20.73 -11.04 11.99
CA LEU A 151 21.54 -11.92 12.84
C LEU A 151 20.97 -13.34 12.93
N CYS A 152 19.66 -13.47 13.16
CA CYS A 152 18.99 -14.77 13.19
C CYS A 152 18.93 -15.46 11.82
N SER A 153 19.12 -14.74 10.71
CA SER A 153 19.13 -15.29 9.36
C SER A 153 20.48 -15.89 8.95
N LEU A 154 21.55 -15.53 9.66
CA LEU A 154 22.88 -16.09 9.43
C LEU A 154 22.94 -17.51 9.99
N ASN A 155 23.71 -18.36 9.33
CA ASN A 155 24.02 -19.72 9.72
C ASN A 155 25.02 -19.76 10.88
N GLU A 156 25.07 -20.89 11.60
CA GLU A 156 25.87 -21.10 12.83
C GLU A 156 27.37 -20.76 12.65
N ASP A 157 27.91 -20.87 11.42
CA ASP A 157 29.29 -20.48 11.10
C ASP A 157 29.60 -19.01 11.41
N PHE A 158 28.60 -18.13 11.34
CA PHE A 158 28.73 -16.71 11.69
C PHE A 158 28.42 -16.44 13.16
N ASP A 159 27.60 -17.29 13.80
CA ASP A 159 27.23 -17.17 15.22
C ASP A 159 28.46 -17.33 16.14
N VAL A 160 29.37 -18.24 15.76
CA VAL A 160 30.64 -18.47 16.49
C VAL A 160 31.57 -17.25 16.46
N THR A 161 31.60 -16.47 15.37
CA THR A 161 32.50 -15.32 15.24
C THR A 161 32.05 -14.10 16.04
N VAL A 162 30.73 -13.85 16.12
CA VAL A 162 30.19 -12.71 16.88
C VAL A 162 30.33 -12.94 18.38
N VAL A 163 30.03 -14.15 18.86
CA VAL A 163 30.20 -14.53 20.28
C VAL A 163 31.68 -14.50 20.69
N SER A 164 32.60 -14.94 19.83
CA SER A 164 34.04 -14.90 20.12
C SER A 164 34.61 -13.47 20.17
N SER A 165 34.09 -12.55 19.36
CA SER A 165 34.52 -11.14 19.37
C SER A 165 34.00 -10.36 20.59
N ALA A 166 32.82 -10.69 21.12
CA ALA A 166 32.27 -10.10 22.34
C ALA A 166 32.96 -10.63 23.60
N ALA A 167 33.43 -11.89 23.58
CA ALA A 167 34.17 -12.50 24.69
C ALA A 167 35.64 -12.04 24.80
N GLY A 168 36.19 -11.38 23.76
CA GLY A 168 37.56 -10.86 23.74
C GLY A 168 37.74 -9.47 24.38
N ILE A 169 36.65 -8.87 24.89
CA ILE A 169 36.66 -7.55 25.54
C ILE A 169 36.21 -7.71 26.99
N VAL A 170 36.95 -8.49 27.78
CA VAL A 170 36.92 -8.35 29.24
C VAL A 170 38.37 -8.42 29.71
N PRO A 171 38.95 -7.30 30.22
CA PRO A 171 40.29 -7.28 30.80
C PRO A 171 40.37 -8.05 32.12
#